data_AF-A0A497DWC9-F1
#
_entry.id   AF-A0A497DWC9-F1
#
_cell.length_a   1.000
_cell.length_b   1.000
_cell.length_c   1.000
_cell.angle_alpha   90.00
_cell.angle_beta   90.00
_cell.angle_gamma   90.00
#
_symmetry.space_group_name_H-M   'P 1'
#
loop_
_entity.id
_entity.type
_entity.pdbx_description
1 polymer ?
#
loop_
_entity_poly.entity_id
_entity_poly.type
_entity_poly.pdbx_seq_one_letter_code
_entity_poly.pdbx_strand_id
1 'polypeptide(L)'
;MGGTLGSLNYHLSGSTLTGDGYRDHSAYSADNFWSKFKLTPNSRVKITAVLGWTNFFNQNPEGLNLTWFMDNPKIQRRRANPDAYTYNEYQRTKRLTSGFNTHITLTESVEANFSLYYRRTNYTESVPSSIIHRTFHTPGLTGQLNFKSNLGNVISHLSLGL
;
A
#
# COMPACT_ATOMS: atom_id res chain seq x y z
N MET A 1 18.06 -1.02 1.06
CA MET A 1 19.19 -1.62 0.30
C MET A 1 18.75 -1.90 -1.12
N GLY A 2 19.63 -1.79 -2.09
CA GLY A 2 19.30 -2.14 -3.48
C GLY A 2 20.56 -2.36 -4.29
N GLY A 3 20.40 -2.97 -5.46
CA GLY A 3 21.51 -3.29 -6.32
C GLY A 3 21.06 -3.90 -7.64
N THR A 4 22.06 -4.23 -8.46
CA THR A 4 21.87 -4.92 -9.73
C THR A 4 22.82 -6.11 -9.79
N LEU A 5 22.29 -7.28 -10.11
CA LEU A 5 23.02 -8.53 -10.32
C LEU A 5 22.64 -9.10 -11.69
N GLY A 6 23.51 -8.90 -12.69
CA GLY A 6 23.22 -9.29 -14.07
C GLY A 6 21.94 -8.64 -14.59
N SER A 7 20.97 -9.47 -14.99
CA SER A 7 19.66 -9.02 -15.49
C SER A 7 18.66 -8.61 -14.40
N LEU A 8 19.01 -8.77 -13.12
CA LEU A 8 18.14 -8.48 -11.99
C LEU A 8 18.52 -7.17 -11.31
N ASN A 9 17.59 -6.23 -11.22
CA ASN A 9 17.66 -5.09 -10.31
C ASN A 9 16.72 -5.33 -9.13
N TYR A 10 17.16 -5.02 -7.92
CA TYR A 10 16.39 -5.24 -6.70
C TYR A 10 16.47 -4.04 -5.76
N HIS A 11 15.38 -3.83 -5.02
CA HIS A 11 15.29 -2.87 -3.95
C HIS A 11 14.51 -3.47 -2.79
N LEU A 12 15.06 -3.39 -1.60
CA LEU A 12 14.50 -3.88 -0.34
C LEU A 12 14.54 -2.74 0.68
N SER A 13 13.43 -2.48 1.36
CA SER A 13 13.37 -1.52 2.47
C SER A 13 12.56 -2.11 3.61
N GLY A 14 13.09 -1.98 4.81
CA GLY A 14 12.37 -2.21 6.05
C GLY A 14 12.43 -0.95 6.90
N SER A 15 11.38 -0.69 7.67
CA SER A 15 11.35 0.43 8.60
C SER A 15 10.46 0.10 9.79
N THR A 16 10.84 0.60 10.96
CA THR A 16 9.98 0.65 12.13
C THR A 16 9.60 2.10 12.42
N LEU A 17 8.42 2.29 12.98
CA LEU A 17 7.91 3.58 13.42
C LEU A 17 7.26 3.38 14.79
N THR A 18 7.52 4.28 15.72
CA THR A 18 6.85 4.32 17.03
C THR A 18 6.71 5.78 17.47
N GLY A 19 5.63 6.10 18.15
CA GLY A 19 5.47 7.39 18.79
C GLY A 19 4.28 7.42 19.74
N ASP A 20 4.35 8.28 20.75
CA ASP A 20 3.30 8.40 21.78
C ASP A 20 2.09 9.22 21.31
N GLY A 21 2.23 9.90 20.18
CA GLY A 21 1.20 10.80 19.66
C GLY A 21 1.16 12.15 20.37
N TYR A 22 0.38 13.07 19.82
CA TYR A 22 0.22 14.43 20.40
C TYR A 22 -0.89 14.47 21.46
N ARG A 23 -1.94 13.67 21.26
CA ARG A 23 -3.07 13.54 22.19
C ARG A 23 -2.85 12.33 23.08
N ASP A 24 -3.48 12.35 24.23
CA ASP A 24 -3.70 11.14 25.01
C ASP A 24 -4.36 10.08 24.12
N HIS A 25 -4.03 8.81 24.36
CA HIS A 25 -4.59 7.68 23.61
C HIS A 25 -4.41 7.79 22.09
N SER A 26 -3.25 8.32 21.65
CA SER A 26 -2.90 8.44 20.23
C SER A 26 -1.54 7.84 19.87
N ALA A 27 -1.02 6.94 20.71
CA ALA A 27 0.21 6.23 20.41
C ALA A 27 0.06 5.35 19.17
N TYR A 28 1.14 5.19 18.42
CA TYR A 28 1.16 4.43 17.18
C TYR A 28 2.46 3.66 17.01
N SER A 29 2.37 2.57 16.26
CA SER A 29 3.53 1.81 15.82
C SER A 29 3.31 1.21 14.44
N ALA A 30 4.40 1.02 13.71
CA ALA A 30 4.38 0.38 12.41
C ALA A 30 5.65 -0.43 12.18
N ASP A 31 5.50 -1.66 11.73
CA ASP A 31 6.56 -2.39 11.05
C ASP A 31 6.21 -2.45 9.56
N ASN A 32 7.13 -2.02 8.71
CA ASN A 32 6.93 -2.04 7.27
C ASN A 32 8.08 -2.77 6.58
N PHE A 33 7.74 -3.56 5.57
CA PHE A 33 8.67 -4.17 4.65
C PHE A 33 8.17 -3.95 3.22
N TRP A 34 9.10 -3.64 2.32
CA TRP A 34 8.82 -3.48 0.90
C TRP A 34 9.98 -4.02 0.08
N SER A 35 9.63 -4.73 -0.99
CA SER A 35 10.58 -5.20 -1.98
C SER A 35 10.06 -5.00 -3.39
N LYS A 36 10.98 -4.71 -4.29
CA LYS A 36 10.75 -4.61 -5.73
C LYS A 36 11.90 -5.27 -6.45
N PHE A 37 11.57 -6.15 -7.38
CA PHE A 37 12.51 -6.87 -8.23
C PHE A 37 12.15 -6.58 -9.68
N LYS A 38 13.14 -6.23 -10.49
CA LYS A 38 13.00 -6.02 -11.93
C LYS A 38 13.98 -6.93 -12.65
N LEU A 39 13.46 -7.94 -13.32
CA LEU A 39 14.23 -8.90 -14.12
C LEU A 39 14.09 -8.56 -15.60
N THR A 40 15.21 -8.40 -16.29
CA THR A 40 15.28 -8.12 -17.74
C THR A 40 16.12 -9.20 -18.41
N PRO A 41 15.58 -10.42 -18.63
CA PRO A 41 16.39 -11.55 -19.11
C PRO A 41 16.90 -11.33 -20.54
N ASN A 42 16.22 -10.51 -21.34
CA ASN A 42 16.66 -10.04 -22.65
C ASN A 42 15.99 -8.69 -22.99
N SER A 43 16.24 -8.15 -24.18
CA SER A 43 15.70 -6.85 -24.62
C SER A 43 14.18 -6.82 -24.80
N ARG A 44 13.52 -7.98 -24.97
CA ARG A 44 12.09 -8.10 -25.26
C ARG A 44 11.23 -8.35 -24.02
N VAL A 45 11.82 -8.80 -22.91
CA VAL A 45 11.06 -9.19 -21.71
C VAL A 45 11.52 -8.37 -20.51
N LYS A 46 10.58 -7.78 -19.80
CA LYS A 46 10.81 -7.12 -18.51
C LYS A 46 9.75 -7.61 -17.53
N ILE A 47 10.19 -8.13 -16.40
CA ILE A 47 9.33 -8.65 -15.33
C ILE A 47 9.59 -7.81 -14.10
N THR A 48 8.53 -7.30 -13.46
CA THR A 48 8.59 -6.59 -12.19
C THR A 48 7.75 -7.33 -11.16
N ALA A 49 8.36 -7.74 -10.05
CA ALA A 49 7.66 -8.28 -8.90
C ALA A 49 7.76 -7.30 -7.73
N VAL A 50 6.68 -7.15 -6.97
CA VAL A 50 6.64 -6.37 -5.73
C VAL A 50 6.04 -7.19 -4.60
N LEU A 51 6.58 -7.02 -3.41
CA LEU A 51 6.05 -7.59 -2.18
C LEU A 51 6.13 -6.54 -1.07
N GLY A 52 5.00 -6.25 -0.46
CA GLY A 52 4.86 -5.30 0.63
C GLY A 52 4.18 -5.95 1.82
N TRP A 53 4.66 -5.65 3.01
CA TRP A 53 4.05 -6.05 4.26
C TRP A 53 4.01 -4.88 5.22
N THR A 54 2.91 -4.73 5.95
CA THR A 54 2.78 -3.74 7.02
C THR A 54 2.01 -4.34 8.20
N ASN A 55 2.48 -4.04 9.40
CA ASN A 55 1.79 -4.25 10.67
C ASN A 55 1.70 -2.88 11.34
N PHE A 56 0.59 -2.21 11.12
CA PHE A 56 0.32 -0.88 11.66
C PHE A 56 -0.66 -0.98 12.83
N PHE A 57 -0.39 -0.20 13.87
CA PHE A 57 -1.22 -0.03 15.03
C PHE A 57 -1.31 1.46 15.36
N ASN A 58 -2.50 1.92 15.72
CA ASN A 58 -2.70 3.21 16.34
C ASN A 58 -3.81 3.13 17.36
N GLN A 59 -3.63 3.81 18.48
CA GLN A 59 -4.75 4.13 19.37
C GLN A 59 -5.68 5.13 18.68
N ASN A 60 -6.95 5.11 19.07
CA ASN A 60 -7.96 5.98 18.51
C ASN A 60 -8.46 6.94 19.61
N PRO A 61 -8.01 8.21 19.64
CA PRO A 61 -8.46 9.17 20.65
C PRO A 61 -9.87 9.71 20.38
N GLU A 62 -10.50 9.28 19.28
CA GLU A 62 -11.78 9.74 18.74
C GLU A 62 -11.87 11.26 18.52
N GLY A 63 -13.08 11.72 18.17
CA GLY A 63 -13.40 13.13 18.06
C GLY A 63 -13.27 13.88 19.38
N LEU A 64 -12.92 15.16 19.31
CA LEU A 64 -12.90 16.05 20.46
C LEU A 64 -14.27 16.76 20.56
N ASN A 65 -14.82 16.89 21.77
CA ASN A 65 -15.99 17.73 21.98
C ASN A 65 -15.68 19.18 21.58
N LEU A 66 -16.63 19.85 20.91
CA LEU A 66 -16.49 21.23 20.45
C LEU A 66 -16.24 22.21 21.62
N THR A 67 -16.81 21.98 22.80
CA THR A 67 -16.54 22.82 23.98
C THR A 67 -15.09 22.70 24.43
N TRP A 68 -14.54 21.48 24.49
CA TRP A 68 -13.12 21.25 24.80
C TRP A 68 -12.17 21.81 23.75
N PHE A 69 -12.61 21.88 22.49
CA PHE A 69 -11.83 22.50 21.42
C PHE A 69 -11.72 24.03 21.58
N MET A 70 -12.82 24.66 22.02
CA MET A 70 -12.96 26.12 22.16
C MET A 70 -12.43 26.66 23.49
N ASP A 71 -12.32 25.80 24.51
CA ASP A 71 -11.71 26.10 25.81
C ASP A 71 -10.17 26.14 25.73
N ASN A 72 -9.46 25.89 26.84
CA ASN A 72 -8.00 25.97 26.95
C ASN A 72 -7.29 25.08 25.90
N PRO A 73 -6.70 25.67 24.85
CA PRO A 73 -6.17 24.92 23.72
C PRO A 73 -4.98 24.03 24.07
N LYS A 74 -4.21 24.38 25.12
CA LYS A 74 -2.99 23.66 25.48
C LYS A 74 -3.25 22.39 26.28
N ILE A 75 -4.37 22.33 26.99
CA ILE A 75 -4.70 21.23 27.91
C ILE A 75 -5.86 20.40 27.35
N GLN A 76 -6.96 21.03 26.96
CA GLN A 76 -8.18 20.32 26.58
C GLN A 76 -8.07 19.66 25.21
N ARG A 77 -7.34 20.26 24.26
CA ARG A 77 -7.13 19.67 22.92
C ARG A 77 -6.25 18.43 22.91
N ARG A 78 -5.54 18.15 24.00
CA ARG A 78 -4.71 16.94 24.13
C ARG A 78 -5.49 15.73 24.63
N ARG A 79 -6.69 15.90 25.18
CA ARG A 79 -7.48 14.79 25.73
C ARG A 79 -8.03 13.88 24.62
N ALA A 80 -8.25 12.61 24.95
CA ALA A 80 -9.09 11.70 24.17
C ALA A 80 -10.55 11.77 24.65
N ASN A 81 -11.47 11.22 23.86
CA ASN A 81 -12.83 10.97 24.33
C ASN A 81 -12.79 10.01 25.53
N PRO A 82 -13.56 10.24 26.62
CA PRO A 82 -13.72 9.29 27.72
C PRO A 82 -13.93 7.82 27.30
N ASP A 83 -14.67 7.60 26.21
CA ASP A 83 -14.93 6.26 25.67
C ASP A 83 -13.65 5.60 25.13
N ALA A 84 -12.78 6.37 24.49
CA ALA A 84 -11.50 5.89 23.98
C ALA A 84 -10.62 5.28 25.09
N TYR A 85 -10.58 5.89 26.27
CA TYR A 85 -9.89 5.32 27.43
C TYR A 85 -10.62 4.11 27.99
N THR A 86 -11.95 4.21 28.16
CA THR A 86 -12.79 3.20 28.81
C THR A 86 -12.77 1.88 28.04
N TYR A 87 -12.84 1.95 26.72
CA TYR A 87 -12.89 0.77 25.84
C TYR A 87 -11.57 0.48 25.15
N ASN A 88 -10.50 1.21 25.53
CA ASN A 88 -9.17 1.10 24.94
C ASN A 88 -9.25 1.04 23.41
N GLU A 89 -9.74 2.11 22.80
CA GLU A 89 -10.01 2.10 21.36
C GLU A 89 -8.72 2.13 20.54
N TYR A 90 -8.67 1.31 19.50
CA TYR A 90 -7.51 1.22 18.62
C TYR A 90 -7.89 0.65 17.27
N GLN A 91 -7.01 0.87 16.31
CA GLN A 91 -7.04 0.20 15.02
C GLN A 91 -5.73 -0.54 14.81
N ARG A 92 -5.83 -1.76 14.27
CA ARG A 92 -4.68 -2.56 13.86
C ARG A 92 -4.89 -3.09 12.46
N THR A 93 -3.93 -2.82 11.60
CA THR A 93 -3.93 -3.25 10.20
C THR A 93 -2.70 -4.10 9.92
N LYS A 94 -2.91 -5.39 9.63
CA LYS A 94 -1.87 -6.25 9.06
C LYS A 94 -2.18 -6.47 7.60
N ARG A 95 -1.29 -6.05 6.70
CA ARG A 95 -1.53 -6.12 5.26
C ARG A 95 -0.34 -6.71 4.52
N LEU A 96 -0.65 -7.64 3.64
CA LEU A 96 0.25 -8.20 2.64
C LEU A 96 -0.21 -7.69 1.27
N THR A 97 0.71 -7.15 0.48
CA THR A 97 0.49 -6.75 -0.91
C THR A 97 1.52 -7.47 -1.77
N SER A 98 1.10 -8.23 -2.76
CA SER A 98 1.98 -8.79 -3.78
C SER A 98 1.53 -8.32 -5.15
N GLY A 99 2.49 -8.14 -6.05
CA GLY A 99 2.22 -7.71 -7.41
C GLY A 99 3.25 -8.27 -8.36
N PHE A 100 2.80 -8.52 -9.58
CA PHE A 100 3.60 -9.04 -10.66
C PHE A 100 3.18 -8.30 -11.93
N ASN A 101 4.14 -7.76 -12.66
CA ASN A 101 3.92 -7.09 -13.93
C ASN A 101 4.93 -7.60 -14.95
N THR A 102 4.47 -7.88 -16.15
CA THR A 102 5.31 -8.32 -17.26
C THR A 102 5.06 -7.44 -18.46
N HIS A 103 6.13 -7.01 -19.09
CA HIS A 103 6.15 -6.37 -20.39
C HIS A 103 6.88 -7.28 -21.37
N ILE A 104 6.25 -7.57 -22.51
CA ILE A 104 6.76 -8.44 -23.56
C ILE A 104 6.65 -7.72 -24.91
N THR A 105 7.77 -7.52 -25.59
CA THR A 105 7.80 -7.15 -27.01
C THR A 105 7.60 -8.43 -27.83
N LEU A 106 6.39 -8.64 -28.34
CA LEU A 106 6.04 -9.82 -29.15
C LEU A 106 6.65 -9.71 -30.55
N THR A 107 6.55 -8.52 -31.15
CA THR A 107 7.19 -8.14 -32.42
C THR A 107 7.68 -6.70 -32.32
N GLU A 108 8.36 -6.18 -33.34
CA GLU A 108 8.76 -4.76 -33.38
C GLU A 108 7.56 -3.78 -33.33
N SER A 109 6.37 -4.27 -33.68
CA SER A 109 5.13 -3.51 -33.75
C SER A 109 4.12 -3.88 -32.68
N VAL A 110 4.37 -4.90 -31.85
CA VAL A 110 3.40 -5.40 -30.89
C VAL A 110 4.04 -5.63 -29.52
N GLU A 111 3.46 -5.00 -28.51
CA GLU A 111 3.85 -5.13 -27.12
C GLU A 111 2.67 -5.61 -26.27
N ALA A 112 2.94 -6.46 -25.30
CA ALA A 112 1.98 -6.95 -24.32
C ALA A 112 2.40 -6.53 -22.91
N ASN A 113 1.45 -6.02 -22.13
CA ASN A 113 1.60 -5.78 -20.71
C ASN A 113 0.59 -6.62 -19.94
N PHE A 114 1.04 -7.24 -18.87
CA PHE A 114 0.20 -8.06 -18.00
C PHE A 114 0.53 -7.71 -16.56
N SER A 115 -0.48 -7.49 -15.73
CA SER A 115 -0.30 -7.29 -14.29
C SER A 115 -1.26 -8.15 -13.49
N LEU A 116 -0.74 -8.69 -12.40
CA LEU A 116 -1.49 -9.35 -11.35
C LEU A 116 -1.16 -8.67 -10.04
N TYR A 117 -2.14 -8.46 -9.19
CA TYR A 117 -1.89 -8.08 -7.81
C TYR A 117 -2.83 -8.81 -6.87
N TYR A 118 -2.36 -8.97 -5.64
CA TYR A 118 -3.16 -9.52 -4.57
C TYR A 118 -2.84 -8.77 -3.29
N ARG A 119 -3.90 -8.34 -2.59
CA ARG A 119 -3.77 -7.70 -1.29
C ARG A 119 -4.65 -8.42 -0.27
N ARG A 120 -4.05 -8.86 0.82
CA ARG A 120 -4.76 -9.39 1.99
C ARG A 120 -4.61 -8.42 3.14
N THR A 121 -5.73 -7.96 3.71
CA THR A 121 -5.73 -7.06 4.88
C THR A 121 -6.50 -7.72 6.01
N ASN A 122 -5.85 -7.94 7.14
CA ASN A 122 -6.50 -8.25 8.41
C ASN A 122 -6.61 -6.95 9.21
N TYR A 123 -7.83 -6.58 9.56
CA TYR A 123 -8.17 -5.37 10.26
C TYR A 123 -8.84 -5.73 11.58
N THR A 124 -8.34 -5.15 12.67
CA THR A 124 -8.96 -5.20 13.99
C THR A 124 -9.23 -3.78 14.44
N GLU A 125 -10.42 -3.52 14.96
CA GLU A 125 -10.80 -2.24 15.53
C GLU A 125 -11.52 -2.47 16.84
N SER A 126 -11.07 -1.80 17.90
CA SER A 126 -11.80 -1.72 19.16
C SER A 126 -12.71 -0.50 19.12
N VAL A 127 -13.99 -0.71 19.33
CA VAL A 127 -15.04 0.33 19.39
C VAL A 127 -15.78 0.21 20.73
N PRO A 128 -16.66 1.15 21.11
CA PRO A 128 -17.41 1.03 22.35
C PRO A 128 -18.11 -0.32 22.47
N SER A 129 -17.80 -1.06 23.52
CA SER A 129 -18.39 -2.37 23.86
C SER A 129 -18.17 -3.53 22.88
N SER A 130 -17.30 -3.42 21.86
CA SER A 130 -17.01 -4.56 20.96
C SER A 130 -15.66 -4.47 20.24
N ILE A 131 -15.19 -5.61 19.71
CA ILE A 131 -14.01 -5.67 18.86
C ILE A 131 -14.41 -6.22 17.49
N ILE A 132 -14.13 -5.45 16.45
CA ILE A 132 -14.41 -5.79 15.07
C ILE A 132 -13.18 -6.48 14.49
N HIS A 133 -13.40 -7.63 13.84
CA HIS A 133 -12.37 -8.33 13.06
C HIS A 133 -12.84 -8.47 11.61
N ARG A 134 -12.04 -7.99 10.66
CA ARG A 134 -12.34 -8.09 9.23
C ARG A 134 -11.12 -8.59 8.47
N THR A 135 -11.35 -9.49 7.52
CA THR A 135 -10.34 -9.91 6.56
C THR A 135 -10.81 -9.57 5.15
N PHE A 136 -10.00 -8.80 4.44
CA PHE A 136 -10.26 -8.40 3.06
C PHE A 136 -9.28 -9.09 2.12
N HIS A 137 -9.82 -9.55 1.00
CA HIS A 137 -9.06 -10.09 -0.13
C HIS A 137 -9.32 -9.20 -1.34
N THR A 138 -8.28 -8.65 -1.93
CA THR A 138 -8.38 -7.78 -3.12
C THR A 138 -7.45 -8.32 -4.21
N PRO A 139 -7.90 -9.31 -5.01
CA PRO A 139 -7.21 -9.70 -6.22
C PRO A 139 -7.44 -8.65 -7.32
N GLY A 140 -6.55 -8.59 -8.29
CA GLY A 140 -6.78 -7.88 -9.54
C GLY A 140 -5.84 -8.34 -10.63
N LEU A 141 -6.33 -8.19 -11.87
CA LEU A 141 -5.65 -8.59 -13.08
C LEU A 141 -5.88 -7.51 -14.12
N THR A 142 -4.83 -7.16 -14.85
CA THR A 142 -4.94 -6.27 -16.02
C THR A 142 -4.14 -6.85 -17.17
N GLY A 143 -4.67 -6.77 -18.38
CA GLY A 143 -3.96 -7.13 -19.62
C GLY A 143 -4.08 -6.01 -20.64
N GLN A 144 -3.00 -5.69 -21.33
CA GLN A 144 -2.99 -4.70 -22.40
C GLN A 144 -2.15 -5.17 -23.58
N LEU A 145 -2.66 -5.01 -24.80
CA LEU A 145 -1.90 -5.13 -26.04
C LEU A 145 -1.76 -3.75 -26.66
N ASN A 146 -0.54 -3.44 -27.11
CA ASN A 146 -0.20 -2.20 -27.78
C ASN A 146 0.33 -2.51 -29.17
N PHE A 147 -0.28 -1.90 -30.18
CA PHE A 147 0.10 -2.01 -31.58
C PHE A 147 0.71 -0.70 -32.05
N LYS A 148 1.82 -0.79 -32.79
CA LYS A 148 2.52 0.32 -33.43
C LYS A 148 2.57 0.05 -34.93
N SER A 149 2.02 0.96 -35.73
CA SER A 149 2.11 0.91 -37.19
C SER A 149 2.76 2.17 -37.72
N ASN A 150 3.71 2.02 -38.63
CA ASN A 150 4.36 3.12 -39.33
C ASN A 150 3.69 3.32 -40.69
N LEU A 151 3.04 4.46 -40.87
CA LEU A 151 2.46 4.92 -42.13
C LEU A 151 3.27 6.13 -42.62
N GLY A 152 4.44 5.84 -43.21
CA GLY A 152 5.40 6.86 -43.64
C GLY A 152 6.00 7.61 -42.44
N ASN A 153 5.77 8.93 -42.37
CA ASN A 153 6.26 9.78 -41.27
C ASN A 153 5.36 9.79 -40.03
N VAL A 154 4.28 8.98 -40.03
CA VAL A 154 3.30 8.94 -38.93
C VAL A 154 3.36 7.57 -38.25
N ILE A 155 3.48 7.59 -36.91
CA ILE A 155 3.39 6.39 -36.06
C ILE A 155 2.00 6.37 -35.42
N SER A 156 1.23 5.34 -35.70
CA SER A 156 -0.09 5.11 -35.09
C SER A 156 0.05 4.14 -33.91
N HIS A 157 -0.58 4.51 -32.78
CA HIS A 157 -0.63 3.70 -31.56
C HIS A 157 -2.07 3.26 -31.27
N LEU A 158 -2.30 1.96 -31.10
CA LEU A 158 -3.57 1.41 -30.64
C LEU A 158 -3.33 0.57 -29.38
N SER A 159 -4.11 0.83 -28.34
CA SER A 159 -4.05 0.09 -27.07
C SER A 159 -5.40 -0.54 -26.76
N LEU A 160 -5.41 -1.84 -26.48
CA LEU A 160 -6.60 -2.60 -26.06
C LEU A 160 -6.30 -3.26 -24.72
N GLY A 161 -7.17 -3.12 -23.72
CA GLY A 161 -6.95 -3.75 -22.42
C GLY A 161 -8.20 -3.92 -21.56
N LEU A 162 -8.05 -4.76 -20.53
CA LEU A 162 -9.02 -5.05 -19.46
C LEU A 162 -8.30 -4.95 -18.12
#